data_AF-A0A8R1XUE9-F1
#
_entry.id   AF-A0A8R1XUE9-F1
#
_cell.length_a   1.000
_cell.length_b   1.000
_cell.length_c   1.000
_cell.angle_alpha   90.00
_cell.angle_beta   90.00
_cell.angle_gamma   90.00
#
_symmetry.space_group_name_H-M   'P 1'
#
loop_
_entity.id
_entity.type
_entity.pdbx_description
1 polymer ?
#
loop_
_entity_poly.entity_id
_entity_poly.type
_entity_poly.pdbx_seq_one_letter_code
_entity_poly.pdbx_strand_id
1 'polypeptide(L)'
;MSETVMREKDKLSPRIYRRLEDRKAWDAYWQLRKLESEGSYYIRLLYYVHKAMDAPVTWFREKIIEPMNDKYRSPYYHRKLNRVPGIDECAVDDLSCFYEANTQFRLDKLVDQNILDILRLRLSRCMDYNAPNFVPCAKLIDDVEENELNFFIKYGEIGQEGDVRDAYMKQKHRMIWERRHPEIMKARAEAYEEHKKRVANGEYDYSFWKKGFWHTDKSKMEMPNVVHHSKSSIEGDKPLSFDWEFYKKARDDPEFLKEEKKKQSKATMFGPW
;
A
#
# COMPACT_ATOMS: atom_id res chain seq x y z
N MET A 1 -22.83 23.83 -5.24
CA MET A 1 -22.38 24.79 -4.20
C MET A 1 -22.70 26.18 -4.71
N SER A 2 -23.55 26.94 -4.03
CA SER A 2 -23.93 28.30 -4.43
C SER A 2 -22.77 29.28 -4.21
N GLU A 3 -22.61 30.28 -5.08
CA GLU A 3 -21.57 31.32 -5.01
C GLU A 3 -21.48 32.05 -3.66
N THR A 4 -22.60 32.08 -2.93
CA THR A 4 -22.69 32.64 -1.58
C THR A 4 -21.82 31.89 -0.57
N VAL A 5 -21.75 30.55 -0.67
CA VAL A 5 -20.93 29.73 0.24
C VAL A 5 -19.46 29.98 -0.01
N MET A 6 -19.04 30.25 -1.26
CA MET A 6 -17.65 30.57 -1.60
C MET A 6 -17.21 31.90 -1.00
N ARG A 7 -18.06 32.93 -1.02
CA ARG A 7 -17.78 34.25 -0.42
C ARG A 7 -17.63 34.22 1.11
N GLU A 8 -18.22 33.24 1.79
CA GLU A 8 -18.01 33.05 3.24
C GLU A 8 -16.72 32.30 3.56
N LYS A 9 -16.20 31.46 2.65
CA LYS A 9 -14.96 30.69 2.89
C LYS A 9 -13.76 31.60 3.12
N ASP A 10 -13.70 32.70 2.38
CA ASP A 10 -12.56 33.62 2.41
C ASP A 10 -12.46 34.43 3.73
N LYS A 11 -13.56 34.50 4.51
CA LYS A 11 -13.60 35.24 5.77
C LYS A 11 -13.32 34.38 7.00
N LEU A 12 -13.45 33.05 6.87
CA LEU A 12 -13.32 32.11 7.98
C LEU A 12 -11.92 31.51 8.00
N SER A 13 -11.36 31.31 9.20
CA SER A 13 -10.12 30.53 9.29
C SER A 13 -10.36 29.11 8.72
N PRO A 14 -9.39 28.52 8.00
CA PRO A 14 -9.54 27.16 7.45
C PRO A 14 -9.96 26.11 8.48
N ARG A 15 -9.64 26.35 9.75
CA ARG A 15 -10.03 25.51 10.89
C ARG A 15 -11.50 25.61 11.22
N ILE A 16 -12.03 26.82 11.37
CA ILE A 16 -13.46 27.03 11.64
C ILE A 16 -14.28 26.51 10.47
N TYR A 17 -13.80 26.75 9.24
CA TYR A 17 -14.43 26.21 8.04
C TYR A 17 -14.55 24.68 8.07
N ARG A 18 -13.45 23.96 8.36
CA ARG A 18 -13.50 22.48 8.51
C ARG A 18 -14.48 22.02 9.57
N ARG A 19 -14.52 22.67 10.74
CA ARG A 19 -15.48 22.34 11.80
C ARG A 19 -16.93 22.49 11.33
N LEU A 20 -17.23 23.53 10.57
CA LEU A 20 -18.56 23.75 10.02
C LEU A 20 -18.91 22.70 8.96
N GLU A 21 -17.95 22.30 8.12
CA GLU A 21 -18.14 21.18 7.19
C GLU A 21 -18.37 19.85 7.91
N ASP A 22 -17.54 19.53 8.90
CA ASP A 22 -17.68 18.34 9.75
C ASP A 22 -19.05 18.33 10.43
N ARG A 23 -19.51 19.49 10.95
CA ARG A 23 -20.82 19.61 11.59
C ARG A 23 -21.96 19.36 10.61
N LYS A 24 -21.90 19.93 9.40
CA LYS A 24 -22.88 19.71 8.34
C LYS A 24 -22.93 18.23 7.94
N ALA A 25 -21.77 17.59 7.80
CA ALA A 25 -21.69 16.16 7.49
C ALA A 25 -22.29 15.31 8.63
N TRP A 26 -22.04 15.70 9.88
CA TRP A 26 -22.61 15.03 11.07
C TRP A 26 -24.14 15.17 11.15
N ASP A 27 -24.65 16.37 10.92
CA ASP A 27 -26.10 16.61 10.92
C ASP A 27 -26.78 15.82 9.77
N ALA A 28 -26.15 15.73 8.60
CA ALA A 28 -26.61 14.90 7.48
C ALA A 28 -26.58 13.40 7.80
N TYR A 29 -25.54 12.90 8.48
CA TYR A 29 -25.47 11.52 8.97
C TYR A 29 -26.65 11.18 9.88
N TRP A 30 -26.99 12.07 10.82
CA TRP A 30 -28.12 11.87 11.72
C TRP A 30 -29.48 11.92 11.02
N GLN A 31 -29.61 12.70 9.93
CA GLN A 31 -30.80 12.70 9.08
C GLN A 31 -30.95 11.35 8.37
N LEU A 32 -29.88 10.84 7.75
CA LEU A 32 -29.88 9.53 7.09
C LEU A 32 -30.18 8.39 8.06
N ARG A 33 -29.51 8.35 9.21
CA ARG A 33 -29.76 7.33 10.26
C ARG A 33 -31.19 7.36 10.79
N LYS A 34 -31.82 8.54 10.84
CA LYS A 34 -33.22 8.66 11.23
C LYS A 34 -34.12 7.99 10.19
N LEU A 35 -33.90 8.28 8.91
CA LEU A 35 -34.64 7.67 7.79
C LEU A 35 -34.44 6.14 7.73
N GLU A 36 -33.21 5.65 7.89
CA GLU A 36 -32.90 4.21 7.94
C GLU A 36 -33.58 3.48 9.12
N SER A 37 -33.88 4.21 10.20
CA SER A 37 -34.56 3.64 11.37
C SER A 37 -36.08 3.49 11.18
N GLU A 38 -36.64 4.07 10.12
CA GLU A 38 -38.05 3.97 9.78
C GLU A 38 -38.33 2.60 9.15
N GLY A 39 -38.84 1.65 9.97
CA GLY A 39 -39.28 0.34 9.47
C GLY A 39 -39.25 -0.76 10.51
N SER A 40 -38.33 -0.71 11.48
CA SER A 40 -38.28 -1.66 12.59
C SER A 40 -38.13 -0.98 13.95
N TYR A 41 -38.88 -1.46 14.94
CA TYR A 41 -38.81 -0.94 16.31
C TYR A 41 -37.39 -1.07 16.90
N TYR A 42 -36.71 -2.19 16.65
CA TYR A 42 -35.37 -2.46 17.18
C TYR A 42 -34.31 -1.50 16.63
N ILE A 43 -34.26 -1.27 15.31
CA ILE A 43 -33.28 -0.32 14.72
C ILE A 43 -33.56 1.10 15.24
N ARG A 44 -34.84 1.47 15.40
CA ARG A 44 -35.23 2.77 15.97
C ARG A 44 -34.82 2.94 17.42
N LEU A 45 -34.96 1.90 18.25
CA LEU A 45 -34.44 1.91 19.62
C LEU A 45 -32.91 2.12 19.63
N LEU A 46 -32.18 1.35 18.81
CA LEU A 46 -30.72 1.50 18.68
C LEU A 46 -30.31 2.89 18.20
N TYR A 47 -31.06 3.50 17.27
CA TYR A 47 -30.85 4.88 16.84
C TYR A 47 -30.92 5.87 18.01
N TYR A 48 -31.98 5.78 18.83
CA TYR A 48 -32.13 6.69 19.97
C TYR A 48 -31.07 6.46 21.05
N VAL A 49 -30.70 5.20 21.32
CA VAL A 49 -29.60 4.87 22.24
C VAL A 49 -28.27 5.45 21.74
N HIS A 50 -27.95 5.25 20.45
CA HIS A 50 -26.75 5.82 19.83
C HIS A 50 -26.74 7.34 19.90
N LYS A 51 -27.88 7.99 19.61
CA LYS A 51 -28.02 9.45 19.66
C LYS A 51 -27.91 10.00 21.09
N ALA A 52 -28.46 9.29 22.08
CA ALA A 52 -28.38 9.67 23.48
C ALA A 52 -26.94 9.63 24.01
N MET A 53 -26.11 8.71 23.50
CA MET A 53 -24.68 8.66 23.82
C MET A 53 -23.85 9.69 23.06
N ASP A 54 -24.12 9.89 21.77
CA ASP A 54 -23.32 10.81 20.95
C ASP A 54 -23.58 12.30 21.25
N ALA A 55 -24.83 12.67 21.58
CA ALA A 55 -25.17 14.07 21.89
C ALA A 55 -24.28 14.70 23.00
N PRO A 56 -24.07 14.08 24.17
CA PRO A 56 -23.16 14.62 25.18
C PRO A 56 -21.69 14.61 24.73
N VAL A 57 -21.27 13.60 23.96
CA VAL A 57 -19.89 13.53 23.42
C VAL A 57 -19.61 14.66 22.45
N THR A 58 -20.53 14.90 21.51
CA THR A 58 -20.43 16.00 20.54
C THR A 58 -20.47 17.36 21.23
N TRP A 59 -21.35 17.54 22.23
CA TRP A 59 -21.38 18.75 23.04
C TRP A 59 -20.04 18.99 23.76
N PHE A 60 -19.46 17.95 24.36
CA PHE A 60 -18.16 18.05 25.05
C PHE A 60 -17.03 18.40 24.07
N ARG A 61 -17.02 17.80 22.88
CA ARG A 61 -16.06 18.10 21.82
C ARG A 61 -16.12 19.57 21.42
N GLU A 62 -17.31 20.08 21.14
CA GLU A 62 -17.51 21.44 20.61
C GLU A 62 -17.35 22.53 21.68
N LYS A 63 -17.79 22.28 22.91
CA LYS A 63 -17.76 23.30 23.97
C LYS A 63 -16.47 23.33 24.78
N ILE A 64 -15.80 22.19 24.95
CA ILE A 64 -14.64 22.08 25.85
C ILE A 64 -13.37 21.79 25.06
N ILE A 65 -13.35 20.70 24.29
CA ILE A 65 -12.11 20.23 23.62
C ILE A 65 -11.67 21.22 22.55
N GLU A 66 -12.57 21.63 21.66
CA GLU A 66 -12.22 22.48 20.52
C GLU A 66 -11.65 23.85 20.93
N PRO A 67 -12.26 24.61 21.87
CA PRO A 67 -11.71 25.87 22.36
C PRO A 67 -10.41 25.69 23.16
N MET A 68 -10.31 24.60 23.93
CA MET A 68 -9.08 24.29 24.67
C MET A 68 -7.92 24.01 23.71
N ASN A 69 -8.18 23.23 22.64
CA ASN A 69 -7.23 22.98 21.56
C ASN A 69 -7.03 24.20 20.64
N ASP A 70 -7.87 25.23 20.69
CA ASP A 70 -7.56 26.51 20.05
C ASP A 70 -6.55 27.30 20.87
N LYS A 71 -6.72 27.32 22.20
CA LYS A 71 -5.91 28.10 23.13
C LYS A 71 -4.51 27.53 23.37
N TYR A 72 -4.36 26.21 23.47
CA TYR A 72 -3.10 25.57 23.89
C TYR A 72 -2.37 24.82 22.78
N ARG A 73 -2.74 25.05 21.52
CA ARG A 73 -2.10 24.35 20.40
C ARG A 73 -0.70 24.89 20.14
N SER A 74 0.29 24.02 20.28
CA SER A 74 1.63 24.26 19.74
C SER A 74 1.65 24.05 18.23
N PRO A 75 2.17 25.00 17.43
CA PRO A 75 2.39 24.75 16.01
C PRO A 75 3.46 23.66 15.84
N TYR A 76 3.21 22.74 14.91
CA TYR A 76 4.19 21.74 14.47
C TYR A 76 4.31 21.81 12.94
N TYR A 77 5.49 21.50 12.43
CA TYR A 77 5.81 21.58 11.01
C TYR A 77 6.33 20.25 10.51
N HIS A 78 6.05 19.94 9.24
CA HIS A 78 6.67 18.81 8.58
C HIS A 78 8.12 19.17 8.23
N ARG A 79 9.08 18.34 8.66
CA ARG A 79 10.50 18.53 8.35
C ARG A 79 10.70 18.41 6.84
N LYS A 80 11.34 19.40 6.23
CA LYS A 80 11.75 19.38 4.83
C LYS A 80 13.24 19.09 4.77
N LEU A 81 13.61 18.05 4.03
CA LEU A 81 15.01 17.70 3.77
C LEU A 81 15.31 18.06 2.32
N ASN A 82 16.46 18.70 2.11
CA ASN A 82 16.96 18.94 0.76
C ASN A 82 17.53 17.62 0.21
N ARG A 83 17.56 17.50 -1.12
CA ARG A 83 18.18 16.34 -1.78
C ARG A 83 19.71 16.47 -1.73
N VAL A 84 20.35 15.35 -1.46
CA VAL A 84 21.80 15.11 -1.47
C VAL A 84 22.16 14.50 -2.84
N PRO A 85 23.39 14.68 -3.34
CA PRO A 85 23.90 13.95 -4.50
C PRO A 85 23.68 12.43 -4.38
N GLY A 86 23.44 11.80 -5.53
CA GLY A 86 23.31 10.35 -5.63
C GLY A 86 24.65 9.63 -5.42
N ILE A 87 24.61 8.32 -5.17
CA ILE A 87 25.84 7.50 -5.04
C ILE A 87 26.67 7.45 -6.31
N ASP A 88 26.05 7.68 -7.45
CA ASP A 88 26.66 7.72 -8.77
C ASP A 88 27.50 8.99 -9.00
N GLU A 89 27.23 10.06 -8.24
CA GLU A 89 27.98 11.31 -8.29
C GLU A 89 29.14 11.37 -7.28
N CYS A 90 29.10 10.53 -6.24
CA CYS A 90 30.13 10.47 -5.21
C CYS A 90 31.44 9.86 -5.72
N ALA A 91 32.58 10.40 -5.27
CA ALA A 91 33.88 9.76 -5.45
C ALA A 91 33.97 8.46 -4.62
N VAL A 92 34.74 7.47 -5.10
CA VAL A 92 34.87 6.15 -4.44
C VAL A 92 35.39 6.27 -3.00
N ASP A 93 36.29 7.22 -2.77
CA ASP A 93 36.97 7.42 -1.48
C ASP A 93 36.25 8.44 -0.57
N ASP A 94 35.21 9.13 -1.07
CA ASP A 94 34.50 10.15 -0.30
C ASP A 94 33.44 9.50 0.63
N LEU A 95 33.88 9.18 1.84
CA LEU A 95 33.04 8.62 2.89
C LEU A 95 31.91 9.57 3.33
N SER A 96 32.09 10.88 3.20
CA SER A 96 31.09 11.87 3.62
C SER A 96 29.91 11.89 2.66
N CYS A 97 30.18 11.97 1.35
CA CYS A 97 29.17 11.84 0.30
C CYS A 97 28.44 10.49 0.40
N PHE A 98 29.20 9.40 0.61
CA PHE A 98 28.60 8.08 0.80
C PHE A 98 27.65 8.03 2.00
N TYR A 99 28.02 8.62 3.13
CA TYR A 99 27.19 8.63 4.34
C TYR A 99 25.88 9.40 4.13
N GLU A 100 25.94 10.57 3.51
CA GLU A 100 24.74 11.38 3.24
C GLU A 100 23.82 10.70 2.23
N ALA A 101 24.37 10.15 1.14
CA ALA A 101 23.63 9.38 0.15
C ALA A 101 22.95 8.14 0.77
N ASN A 102 23.67 7.42 1.65
CA ASN A 102 23.11 6.26 2.35
C ASN A 102 21.97 6.65 3.30
N THR A 103 22.12 7.78 4.00
CA THR A 103 21.08 8.32 4.86
C THR A 103 19.83 8.70 4.06
N GLN A 104 20.00 9.36 2.91
CA GLN A 104 18.89 9.71 2.04
C GLN A 104 18.15 8.46 1.54
N PHE A 105 18.87 7.43 1.09
CA PHE A 105 18.25 6.19 0.63
C PHE A 105 17.47 5.46 1.72
N ARG A 106 17.98 5.42 2.96
CA ARG A 106 17.25 4.82 4.09
C ARG A 106 15.95 5.58 4.35
N LEU A 107 15.96 6.91 4.25
CA LEU A 107 14.75 7.73 4.37
C LEU A 107 13.78 7.48 3.21
N ASP A 108 14.27 7.45 1.96
CA ASP A 108 13.44 7.17 0.78
C ASP A 108 12.83 5.75 0.86
N LYS A 109 13.55 4.76 1.39
CA LYS A 109 13.03 3.41 1.65
C LYS A 109 11.87 3.43 2.66
N LEU A 110 12.01 4.17 3.75
CA LEU A 110 10.93 4.33 4.73
C LEU A 110 9.71 5.04 4.12
N VAL A 111 9.92 6.04 3.27
CA VAL A 111 8.82 6.74 2.58
C VAL A 111 8.11 5.78 1.62
N ASP A 112 8.85 5.02 0.81
CA ASP A 112 8.29 4.05 -0.14
C ASP A 112 7.49 2.94 0.58
N GLN A 113 7.94 2.50 1.77
CA GLN A 113 7.19 1.57 2.62
C GLN A 113 5.84 2.16 3.07
N ASN A 114 5.85 3.41 3.57
CA ASN A 114 4.62 4.09 3.98
C ASN A 114 3.66 4.32 2.80
N ILE A 115 4.18 4.52 1.58
CA ILE A 115 3.35 4.62 0.37
C ILE A 115 2.61 3.30 0.13
N LEU A 116 3.29 2.16 0.22
CA LEU A 116 2.66 0.84 0.11
C LEU A 116 1.59 0.63 1.17
N ASP A 117 1.87 0.97 2.43
CA ASP A 117 0.91 0.81 3.52
C ASP A 117 -0.36 1.65 3.29
N ILE A 118 -0.22 2.86 2.77
CA ILE A 118 -1.37 3.69 2.38
C ILE A 118 -2.19 3.02 1.27
N LEU A 119 -1.55 2.42 0.27
CA LEU A 119 -2.25 1.71 -0.82
C LEU A 119 -2.97 0.46 -0.29
N ARG A 120 -2.33 -0.32 0.58
CA ARG A 120 -2.92 -1.49 1.25
C ARG A 120 -4.13 -1.11 2.09
N LEU A 121 -4.05 -0.02 2.86
CA LEU A 121 -5.17 0.52 3.63
C LEU A 121 -6.34 0.95 2.73
N ARG A 122 -6.06 1.56 1.57
CA ARG A 122 -7.11 1.92 0.59
C ARG A 122 -7.77 0.68 0.01
N LEU A 123 -6.98 -0.34 -0.32
CA LEU A 123 -7.48 -1.60 -0.84
C LEU A 123 -8.36 -2.31 0.19
N SER A 124 -7.89 -2.45 1.43
CA SER A 124 -8.67 -3.03 2.54
C SER A 124 -9.99 -2.29 2.73
N ARG A 125 -9.99 -0.95 2.79
CA ARG A 125 -11.24 -0.16 2.90
C ARG A 125 -12.20 -0.38 1.74
N CYS A 126 -11.68 -0.53 0.51
CA CYS A 126 -12.51 -0.81 -0.65
C CYS A 126 -13.14 -2.21 -0.56
N MET A 127 -12.34 -3.21 -0.17
CA MET A 127 -12.82 -4.58 0.00
C MET A 127 -13.88 -4.66 1.10
N ASP A 128 -13.65 -4.01 2.24
CA ASP A 128 -14.60 -3.98 3.36
C ASP A 128 -15.92 -3.30 2.96
N TYR A 129 -15.85 -2.20 2.20
CA TYR A 129 -17.04 -1.45 1.77
C TYR A 129 -17.87 -2.20 0.72
N ASN A 130 -17.22 -2.90 -0.23
CA ASN A 130 -17.90 -3.57 -1.34
C ASN A 130 -18.13 -5.07 -1.11
N ALA A 131 -17.80 -5.63 0.06
CA ALA A 131 -17.99 -7.05 0.34
C ALA A 131 -19.45 -7.50 0.10
N PRO A 132 -19.70 -8.61 -0.62
CA PRO A 132 -18.74 -9.57 -1.19
C PRO A 132 -18.25 -9.26 -2.63
N ASN A 133 -18.77 -8.21 -3.27
CA ASN A 133 -18.50 -7.89 -4.67
C ASN A 133 -17.23 -7.03 -4.81
N PHE A 134 -16.07 -7.64 -5.03
CA PHE A 134 -14.79 -6.92 -5.13
C PHE A 134 -14.49 -6.28 -6.50
N VAL A 135 -15.39 -6.44 -7.50
CA VAL A 135 -15.21 -5.89 -8.85
C VAL A 135 -14.87 -4.40 -8.87
N PRO A 136 -15.52 -3.52 -8.06
CA PRO A 136 -15.19 -2.09 -8.03
C PRO A 136 -13.75 -1.80 -7.56
N CYS A 137 -13.13 -2.73 -6.82
CA CYS A 137 -11.79 -2.56 -6.27
C CYS A 137 -10.67 -2.96 -7.24
N ALA A 138 -10.99 -3.41 -8.46
CA ALA A 138 -10.03 -3.86 -9.46
C ALA A 138 -8.84 -2.89 -9.67
N LYS A 139 -9.11 -1.59 -9.83
CA LYS A 139 -8.08 -0.56 -10.01
C LYS A 139 -7.13 -0.45 -8.81
N LEU A 140 -7.66 -0.54 -7.59
CA LEU A 140 -6.85 -0.47 -6.38
C LEU A 140 -6.00 -1.73 -6.19
N ILE A 141 -6.50 -2.89 -6.62
CA ILE A 141 -5.70 -4.12 -6.63
C ILE A 141 -4.53 -3.95 -7.61
N ASP A 142 -4.80 -3.43 -8.81
CA ASP A 142 -3.78 -3.17 -9.84
C ASP A 142 -2.70 -2.21 -9.33
N ASP A 143 -3.11 -1.08 -8.72
CA ASP A 143 -2.21 -0.11 -8.12
C ASP A 143 -1.34 -0.77 -7.03
N VAL A 144 -1.92 -1.59 -6.14
CA VAL A 144 -1.16 -2.26 -5.08
C VAL A 144 -0.15 -3.25 -5.65
N GLU A 145 -0.57 -4.10 -6.58
CA GLU A 145 0.31 -5.11 -7.18
C GLU A 145 1.46 -4.50 -7.97
N GLU A 146 1.19 -3.45 -8.75
CA GLU A 146 2.24 -2.71 -9.47
C GLU A 146 3.24 -2.08 -8.50
N ASN A 147 2.76 -1.44 -7.44
CA ASN A 147 3.63 -0.78 -6.47
C ASN A 147 4.42 -1.79 -5.63
N GLU A 148 3.82 -2.92 -5.23
CA GLU A 148 4.53 -4.02 -4.55
C GLU A 148 5.64 -4.58 -5.44
N LEU A 149 5.38 -4.79 -6.73
CA LEU A 149 6.40 -5.22 -7.69
C LEU A 149 7.51 -4.18 -7.85
N ASN A 150 7.19 -2.90 -8.00
CA ASN A 150 8.18 -1.83 -8.11
C ASN A 150 9.06 -1.72 -6.85
N PHE A 151 8.44 -1.87 -5.68
CA PHE A 151 9.13 -1.91 -4.40
C PHE A 151 10.08 -3.10 -4.31
N PHE A 152 9.63 -4.30 -4.68
CA PHE A 152 10.45 -5.52 -4.68
C PHE A 152 11.63 -5.40 -5.67
N ILE A 153 11.40 -4.81 -6.85
CA ILE A 153 12.48 -4.57 -7.81
C ILE A 153 13.54 -3.63 -7.23
N LYS A 154 13.14 -2.57 -6.51
CA LYS A 154 14.08 -1.61 -5.92
C LYS A 154 14.79 -2.15 -4.68
N TYR A 155 14.07 -2.72 -3.73
CA TYR A 155 14.57 -3.05 -2.38
C TYR A 155 14.65 -4.54 -2.06
N GLY A 156 14.01 -5.41 -2.85
CA GLY A 156 14.00 -6.85 -2.59
C GLY A 156 15.40 -7.45 -2.65
N GLU A 157 15.65 -8.51 -1.87
CA GLU A 157 16.88 -9.33 -1.91
C GLU A 157 18.20 -8.62 -1.55
N ILE A 158 18.18 -7.32 -1.21
CA ILE A 158 19.37 -6.54 -0.86
C ILE A 158 19.93 -6.89 0.55
N GLY A 159 19.27 -7.80 1.28
CA GLY A 159 19.69 -8.19 2.63
C GLY A 159 19.38 -7.12 3.68
N GLN A 160 19.46 -7.49 4.96
CA GLN A 160 19.08 -6.59 6.06
C GLN A 160 20.10 -5.44 6.20
N GLU A 161 21.36 -5.73 5.92
CA GLU A 161 22.48 -4.80 5.97
C GLU A 161 22.71 -4.07 4.64
N GLY A 162 21.81 -4.24 3.67
CA GLY A 162 22.03 -3.73 2.33
C GLY A 162 22.02 -2.21 2.25
N ASP A 163 23.09 -1.68 1.69
CA ASP A 163 23.35 -0.25 1.57
C ASP A 163 22.99 0.28 0.17
N VAL A 164 23.14 1.59 -0.02
CA VAL A 164 22.95 2.23 -1.34
C VAL A 164 23.82 1.63 -2.44
N ARG A 165 25.03 1.18 -2.09
CA ARG A 165 25.94 0.53 -3.04
C ARG A 165 25.31 -0.74 -3.61
N ASP A 166 24.68 -1.56 -2.78
CA ASP A 166 24.05 -2.81 -3.21
C ASP A 166 22.83 -2.54 -4.08
N ALA A 167 22.01 -1.54 -3.71
CA ALA A 167 20.89 -1.10 -4.52
C ALA A 167 21.34 -0.58 -5.90
N TYR A 168 22.45 0.17 -5.94
CA TYR A 168 23.04 0.66 -7.18
C TYR A 168 23.63 -0.47 -8.04
N MET A 169 24.28 -1.46 -7.44
CA MET A 169 24.76 -2.65 -8.17
C MET A 169 23.60 -3.50 -8.70
N LYS A 170 22.52 -3.66 -7.93
CA LYS A 170 21.28 -4.31 -8.38
C LYS A 170 20.67 -3.57 -9.57
N GLN A 171 20.62 -2.24 -9.53
CA GLN A 171 20.15 -1.42 -10.64
C GLN A 171 21.01 -1.63 -11.90
N LYS A 172 22.35 -1.63 -11.76
CA LYS A 172 23.26 -1.94 -12.88
C LYS A 172 23.03 -3.33 -13.46
N HIS A 173 22.89 -4.34 -12.59
CA HIS A 173 22.60 -5.70 -13.02
C HIS A 173 21.31 -5.77 -13.84
N ARG A 174 20.25 -5.11 -13.35
CA ARG A 174 18.98 -4.99 -14.07
C ARG A 174 19.14 -4.32 -15.43
N MET A 175 19.81 -3.17 -15.52
CA MET A 175 20.03 -2.47 -16.80
C MET A 175 20.83 -3.32 -17.79
N ILE A 176 21.84 -4.06 -17.33
CA ILE A 176 22.60 -4.99 -18.18
C ILE A 176 21.71 -6.13 -18.67
N TRP A 177 20.85 -6.67 -17.79
CA TRP A 177 19.92 -7.74 -18.13
C TRP A 177 18.87 -7.28 -19.15
N GLU A 178 18.28 -6.10 -18.96
CA GLU A 178 17.30 -5.50 -19.87
C GLU A 178 17.93 -5.23 -21.26
N ARG A 179 19.19 -4.78 -21.30
CA ARG A 179 19.94 -4.62 -22.55
C ARG A 179 20.18 -5.95 -23.28
N ARG A 180 20.33 -7.06 -22.56
CA ARG A 180 20.56 -8.39 -23.13
C ARG A 180 19.28 -9.08 -23.61
N HIS A 181 18.12 -8.69 -23.07
CA HIS A 181 16.84 -9.34 -23.36
C HIS A 181 15.76 -8.34 -23.82
N PRO A 182 15.97 -7.61 -24.93
CA PRO A 182 15.00 -6.65 -25.43
C PRO A 182 13.66 -7.31 -25.81
N GLU A 183 13.67 -8.57 -26.24
CA GLU A 183 12.48 -9.35 -26.58
C GLU A 183 11.55 -9.57 -25.37
N ILE A 184 12.12 -9.86 -24.20
CA ILE A 184 11.35 -10.05 -22.96
C ILE A 184 10.75 -8.70 -22.52
N MET A 185 11.51 -7.61 -22.66
CA MET A 185 11.03 -6.28 -22.29
C MET A 185 9.89 -5.81 -23.19
N LYS A 186 9.98 -6.05 -24.50
CA LYS A 186 8.89 -5.78 -25.46
C LYS A 186 7.65 -6.59 -25.15
N ALA A 187 7.79 -7.92 -24.98
CA ALA A 187 6.67 -8.79 -24.63
C ALA A 187 6.00 -8.40 -23.32
N ARG A 188 6.78 -7.99 -22.30
CA ARG A 188 6.25 -7.49 -21.03
C ARG A 188 5.51 -6.16 -21.19
N ALA A 189 6.04 -5.24 -22.00
CA ALA A 189 5.39 -3.97 -22.28
C ALA A 189 4.05 -4.17 -23.00
N GLU A 190 4.01 -5.03 -24.02
CA GLU A 190 2.79 -5.40 -24.74
C GLU A 190 1.74 -6.03 -23.81
N ALA A 191 2.14 -6.98 -22.97
CA ALA A 191 1.24 -7.63 -22.01
C ALA A 191 0.67 -6.62 -20.98
N TYR A 192 1.48 -5.67 -20.53
CA TYR A 192 1.05 -4.64 -19.59
C TYR A 192 0.13 -3.59 -20.25
N GLU A 193 0.37 -3.23 -21.51
CA GLU A 193 -0.54 -2.38 -22.28
C GLU A 193 -1.90 -3.06 -22.53
N GLU A 194 -1.90 -4.36 -22.85
CA GLU A 194 -3.12 -5.14 -23.01
C GLU A 194 -3.90 -5.21 -21.70
N HIS A 195 -3.22 -5.48 -20.59
CA HIS A 195 -3.82 -5.48 -19.25
C HIS A 195 -4.46 -4.14 -18.92
N LYS A 196 -3.75 -3.01 -19.11
CA LYS A 196 -4.32 -1.67 -18.89
C LYS A 196 -5.56 -1.40 -19.74
N LYS A 197 -5.59 -1.85 -21.00
CA LYS A 197 -6.76 -1.75 -21.88
C LYS A 197 -7.95 -2.56 -21.33
N ARG A 198 -7.70 -3.79 -20.85
CA ARG A 198 -8.73 -4.63 -20.22
C ARG A 198 -9.29 -3.99 -18.95
N VAL A 199 -8.42 -3.50 -18.06
CA VAL A 199 -8.83 -2.80 -16.84
C VAL A 199 -9.65 -1.56 -17.17
N ALA A 200 -9.30 -0.81 -18.22
CA ALA A 200 -10.08 0.34 -18.69
C ALA A 200 -11.46 -0.05 -19.22
N ASN A 201 -11.58 -1.22 -19.86
CA ASN A 201 -12.84 -1.77 -20.35
C ASN A 201 -13.69 -2.43 -19.23
N GLY A 202 -13.20 -2.50 -18.00
CA GLY A 202 -13.89 -3.13 -16.87
C GLY A 202 -13.68 -4.64 -16.75
N GLU A 203 -12.83 -5.22 -17.59
CA GLU A 203 -12.41 -6.62 -17.52
C GLU A 203 -11.15 -6.72 -16.66
N TYR A 204 -11.29 -7.19 -15.41
CA TYR A 204 -10.14 -7.40 -14.53
C TYR A 204 -9.73 -8.88 -14.52
N ASP A 205 -8.64 -9.19 -15.21
CA ASP A 205 -8.04 -10.52 -15.15
C ASP A 205 -7.11 -10.62 -13.94
N TYR A 206 -7.60 -11.28 -12.88
CA TYR A 206 -6.80 -11.54 -11.69
C TYR A 206 -5.54 -12.37 -11.99
N SER A 207 -5.51 -13.14 -13.09
CA SER A 207 -4.39 -14.03 -13.43
C SER A 207 -3.13 -13.29 -13.87
N PHE A 208 -3.26 -12.04 -14.33
CA PHE A 208 -2.13 -11.22 -14.80
C PHE A 208 -1.04 -11.06 -13.74
N TRP A 209 -1.43 -10.73 -12.50
CA TRP A 209 -0.53 -10.66 -11.36
C TRP A 209 -0.36 -12.02 -10.65
N LYS A 210 -1.35 -12.92 -10.74
CA LYS A 210 -1.35 -14.20 -10.00
C LYS A 210 -0.49 -15.27 -10.67
N LYS A 211 0.69 -15.52 -10.09
CA LYS A 211 1.26 -16.87 -9.98
C LYS A 211 0.96 -17.51 -8.62
N GLY A 212 -0.28 -17.39 -8.14
CA GLY A 212 -0.80 -18.25 -7.05
C GLY A 212 -0.91 -17.66 -5.64
N PHE A 213 -0.73 -16.35 -5.43
CA PHE A 213 -0.83 -15.73 -4.10
C PHE A 213 -1.79 -14.54 -4.08
N TRP A 214 -2.74 -14.52 -3.14
CA TRP A 214 -3.51 -13.32 -2.81
C TRP A 214 -2.68 -12.38 -1.93
N HIS A 215 -2.99 -11.08 -1.91
CA HIS A 215 -2.37 -10.13 -0.96
C HIS A 215 -2.45 -10.63 0.50
N THR A 216 -3.55 -11.30 0.88
CA THR A 216 -3.71 -11.96 2.18
C THR A 216 -2.87 -13.22 2.38
N ASP A 217 -2.46 -13.89 1.30
CA ASP A 217 -1.54 -15.04 1.39
C ASP A 217 -0.08 -14.56 1.39
N LYS A 218 0.22 -13.47 0.68
CA LYS A 218 1.50 -12.77 0.76
C LYS A 218 1.75 -12.29 2.19
N SER A 219 0.77 -11.66 2.84
CA SER A 219 0.89 -11.20 4.23
C SER A 219 1.01 -12.33 5.27
N LYS A 220 0.59 -13.56 4.93
CA LYS A 220 0.77 -14.76 5.77
C LYS A 220 2.11 -15.45 5.54
N MET A 221 2.72 -15.27 4.37
CA MET A 221 4.06 -15.80 4.04
C MET A 221 5.18 -14.82 4.39
N GLU A 222 4.88 -13.52 4.39
CA GLU A 222 5.71 -12.52 5.03
C GLU A 222 5.71 -12.84 6.53
N MET A 223 6.87 -13.26 7.07
CA MET A 223 7.06 -13.36 8.52
C MET A 223 6.54 -12.06 9.17
N PRO A 224 6.00 -12.10 10.41
CA PRO A 224 5.42 -10.92 11.06
C PRO A 224 6.52 -9.91 11.39
N ASN A 225 6.96 -9.17 10.37
CA ASN A 225 7.93 -8.10 10.37
C ASN A 225 7.70 -7.33 9.08
N VAL A 226 6.79 -6.36 9.17
CA VAL A 226 6.41 -5.37 8.14
C VAL A 226 7.60 -4.43 7.78
N VAL A 227 8.83 -4.93 7.75
CA VAL A 227 10.07 -4.13 7.64
C VAL A 227 11.16 -4.82 6.80
N HIS A 228 11.07 -6.13 6.53
CA HIS A 228 12.19 -6.87 5.93
C HIS A 228 11.79 -7.62 4.65
N HIS A 229 11.78 -6.93 3.50
CA HIS A 229 11.90 -7.57 2.17
C HIS A 229 13.33 -8.07 1.87
N SER A 230 14.10 -8.26 2.93
CA SER A 230 15.49 -8.66 2.93
C SER A 230 15.60 -10.06 3.51
N LYS A 231 16.40 -10.90 2.84
CA LYS A 231 16.85 -12.18 3.38
C LYS A 231 17.45 -12.00 4.77
N SER A 232 17.15 -12.90 5.70
CA SER A 232 17.82 -12.92 7.00
C SER A 232 19.29 -13.29 6.79
N SER A 233 20.21 -12.69 7.56
CA SER A 233 21.64 -13.02 7.49
C SER A 233 21.95 -14.49 7.82
N ILE A 234 20.98 -15.20 8.40
CA ILE A 234 21.05 -16.62 8.79
C ILE A 234 20.78 -17.55 7.58
N GLU A 235 20.08 -17.09 6.54
CA GLU A 235 19.64 -17.93 5.41
C GLU A 235 20.70 -18.17 4.31
N GLY A 236 21.96 -17.75 4.53
CA GLY A 236 23.10 -18.07 3.65
C GLY A 236 22.97 -17.50 2.23
N ASP A 237 23.26 -18.30 1.18
CA ASP A 237 23.16 -17.96 -0.26
C ASP A 237 21.94 -18.58 -0.96
N LYS A 238 21.00 -19.18 -0.22
CA LYS A 238 19.73 -19.66 -0.80
C LYS A 238 18.96 -18.52 -1.51
N PRO A 239 18.68 -18.60 -2.82
CA PRO A 239 17.97 -17.52 -3.48
C PRO A 239 16.57 -17.38 -2.87
N LEU A 240 16.21 -16.16 -2.45
CA LEU A 240 14.88 -15.89 -1.90
C LEU A 240 13.83 -15.90 -3.02
N SER A 241 14.23 -15.51 -4.23
CA SER A 241 13.53 -15.82 -5.47
C SER A 241 13.73 -17.28 -5.86
N PHE A 242 12.62 -17.98 -6.10
CA PHE A 242 12.47 -19.00 -7.13
C PHE A 242 13.76 -19.54 -7.77
N ASP A 243 14.19 -20.75 -7.36
CA ASP A 243 15.25 -21.52 -8.02
C ASP A 243 15.07 -21.47 -9.54
N TRP A 244 15.95 -20.78 -10.26
CA TRP A 244 15.85 -20.69 -11.72
C TRP A 244 15.95 -22.08 -12.36
N GLU A 245 16.64 -23.02 -11.70
CA GLU A 245 16.68 -24.43 -12.06
C GLU A 245 15.30 -25.10 -11.97
N PHE A 246 14.50 -24.77 -10.94
CA PHE A 246 13.12 -25.23 -10.82
C PHE A 246 12.28 -24.72 -11.99
N TYR A 247 12.40 -23.44 -12.36
CA TYR A 247 11.65 -22.89 -13.51
C TYR A 247 12.12 -23.40 -14.85
N LYS A 248 13.42 -23.65 -15.00
CA LYS A 248 13.97 -24.29 -16.19
C LYS A 248 13.41 -25.71 -16.32
N LYS A 249 13.45 -26.50 -15.24
CA LYS A 249 12.85 -27.84 -15.21
C LYS A 249 11.32 -27.83 -15.40
N ALA A 250 10.62 -26.87 -14.80
CA ALA A 250 9.17 -26.72 -14.94
C ALA A 250 8.74 -26.30 -16.35
N ARG A 251 9.61 -25.56 -17.06
CA ARG A 251 9.40 -25.19 -18.46
C ARG A 251 9.65 -26.36 -19.40
N ASP A 252 10.69 -27.14 -19.13
CA ASP A 252 11.10 -28.26 -19.97
C ASP A 252 10.19 -29.50 -19.73
N ASP A 253 9.75 -29.74 -18.48
CA ASP A 253 8.93 -30.89 -18.06
C ASP A 253 7.60 -30.46 -17.39
N PRO A 254 6.46 -30.43 -18.11
CA PRO A 254 5.16 -30.09 -17.53
C PRO A 254 4.63 -31.13 -16.51
N GLU A 255 5.16 -32.36 -16.50
CA GLU A 255 4.83 -33.37 -15.49
C GLU A 255 5.49 -33.10 -14.14
N PHE A 256 6.69 -32.52 -14.14
CA PHE A 256 7.39 -32.13 -12.92
C PHE A 256 6.56 -31.16 -12.07
N LEU A 257 5.91 -30.18 -12.72
CA LEU A 257 4.96 -29.26 -12.08
C LEU A 257 3.75 -29.97 -11.45
N LYS A 258 3.24 -31.05 -12.07
CA LYS A 258 2.11 -31.83 -11.52
C LYS A 258 2.54 -32.62 -10.29
N GLU A 259 3.74 -33.19 -10.29
CA GLU A 259 4.28 -33.91 -9.14
C GLU A 259 4.60 -32.99 -7.96
N GLU A 260 5.23 -31.85 -8.24
CA GLU A 260 5.49 -30.78 -7.26
C GLU A 260 4.19 -30.29 -6.61
N LYS A 261 3.15 -30.02 -7.42
CA LYS A 261 1.82 -29.67 -6.90
C LYS A 261 1.23 -30.76 -6.01
N LYS A 262 1.43 -32.04 -6.33
CA LYS A 262 1.00 -33.18 -5.47
C LYS A 262 1.81 -33.25 -4.17
N LYS A 263 3.08 -32.88 -4.17
CA LYS A 263 3.91 -32.81 -2.95
C LYS A 263 3.48 -31.64 -2.06
N GLN A 264 3.25 -30.46 -2.66
CA GLN A 264 2.78 -29.28 -1.94
C GLN A 264 1.36 -29.47 -1.38
N SER A 265 0.43 -30.08 -2.12
CA SER A 265 -0.92 -30.36 -1.62
C SER A 265 -0.94 -31.38 -0.48
N LYS A 266 0.02 -32.32 -0.44
CA LYS A 266 0.22 -33.22 0.70
C LYS A 266 0.85 -32.51 1.90
N ALA A 267 1.76 -31.56 1.67
CA ALA A 267 2.37 -30.77 2.74
C ALA A 267 1.35 -29.81 3.39
N THR A 268 0.42 -29.23 2.62
CA THR A 268 -0.66 -28.39 3.16
C THR A 268 -1.77 -29.19 3.84
N MET A 269 -1.98 -30.47 3.49
CA MET A 269 -2.91 -31.36 4.20
C MET A 269 -2.43 -31.77 5.60
N PHE A 270 -1.14 -31.63 5.90
CA PHE A 270 -0.52 -31.92 7.21
C PHE A 270 0.15 -30.69 7.85
N GLY A 271 -0.19 -29.48 7.39
CA GLY A 271 0.29 -28.23 8.00
C GLY A 271 -0.31 -28.01 9.39
N PRO A 272 0.41 -27.32 10.30
CA PRO A 272 -0.09 -27.09 11.65
C PRO A 272 -1.36 -26.23 11.57
N TRP A 273 -2.42 -26.74 12.21
CA TRP A 273 -3.66 -26.01 12.47
C TRP A 273 -3.40 -24.60 12.98
#